data_AF-A0A0D0BSQ1-F1
#
_entry.id   AF-A0A0D0BSQ1-F1
#
_cell.length_a   1.000
_cell.length_b   1.000
_cell.length_c   1.000
_cell.angle_alpha   90.00
_cell.angle_beta   90.00
_cell.angle_gamma   90.00
#
_symmetry.space_group_name_H-M   'P 1'
#
loop_
_entity.id
_entity.type
_entity.pdbx_description
1 polymer ?
#
loop_
_entity_poly.entity_id
_entity_poly.type
_entity_poly.pdbx_seq_one_letter_code
_entity_poly.pdbx_strand_id
1 'polypeptide(L)'
;STEVFGILPIPEALREKSGMVQYNESIHRSQTHWYVASCQQTQRPIFPIYTPHEQELFRKLISSHTGSSEPPWEQIVRSWNASANQDSMLSYKLIEHLRLYYNGTWKSVANVKQTYAETAAARKQVKQLIHDERRTQYQPSVLEAPPTLHHVTKGLQEPQLSTLLPNSSAQTVSTIALSPSSSIPAILPTSARLSLTPASRASPGPSRTSLPTSRPPELSASSSTMHTMYQLAAQKIQIAAAIPTAQRNKKNPKRCMKCMQMNCNAQKIQIAAAIPTAQRNKKNPKRCMKCMQMNCNGRQNRKLCISVCGDCRRFDCQGRNSKYPNRRCENL
;
A
#
# COMPACT_ATOMS: atom_id res chain seq x y z
N SER A 1 -16.93 -34.16 -10.91
CA SER A 1 -17.15 -32.70 -11.00
C SER A 1 -16.47 -32.19 -12.25
N THR A 2 -17.22 -31.71 -13.23
CA THR A 2 -16.66 -31.04 -14.40
C THR A 2 -16.32 -29.60 -14.00
N GLU A 3 -15.02 -29.32 -13.84
CA GLU A 3 -14.56 -27.95 -13.60
C GLU A 3 -14.81 -27.13 -14.87
N VAL A 4 -15.87 -26.31 -14.84
CA VAL A 4 -16.17 -25.41 -15.95
C VAL A 4 -15.26 -24.20 -15.80
N PHE A 5 -14.15 -24.20 -16.54
CA PHE A 5 -13.32 -23.01 -16.73
C PHE A 5 -14.16 -21.96 -17.47
N GLY A 6 -14.71 -21.00 -16.74
CA GLY A 6 -15.60 -20.01 -17.34
C GLY A 6 -16.04 -18.91 -16.38
N ILE A 7 -16.62 -17.87 -16.98
CA ILE A 7 -17.26 -16.78 -16.24
C ILE A 7 -18.52 -17.35 -15.59
N LEU A 8 -18.49 -17.52 -14.27
CA LEU A 8 -19.62 -18.05 -13.52
C LEU A 8 -20.71 -16.98 -13.33
N PRO A 9 -21.99 -17.37 -13.36
CA PRO A 9 -23.08 -16.47 -13.03
C PRO A 9 -22.95 -16.00 -11.58
N ILE A 10 -23.26 -14.74 -11.34
CA ILE A 10 -23.24 -14.18 -9.99
C ILE A 10 -24.47 -14.68 -9.23
N PRO A 11 -24.31 -15.23 -8.00
CA PRO A 11 -25.44 -15.67 -7.21
C PRO A 11 -26.45 -14.53 -6.98
N GLU A 12 -27.74 -14.86 -7.07
CA GLU A 12 -28.84 -13.90 -6.96
C GLU A 12 -28.79 -13.08 -5.66
N ALA A 13 -28.57 -13.74 -4.53
CA ALA A 13 -28.43 -13.07 -3.23
C ALA A 13 -27.31 -12.02 -3.21
N LEU A 14 -26.19 -12.27 -3.91
CA LEU A 14 -25.08 -11.32 -4.00
C LEU A 14 -25.44 -10.15 -4.92
N ARG A 15 -26.14 -10.42 -6.03
CA ARG A 15 -26.63 -9.44 -6.99
C ARG A 15 -27.59 -8.45 -6.30
N GLU A 16 -28.58 -8.96 -5.57
CA GLU A 16 -29.54 -8.16 -4.80
C GLU A 16 -28.85 -7.36 -3.69
N LYS A 17 -27.98 -8.00 -2.89
CA LYS A 17 -27.22 -7.34 -1.82
C LYS A 17 -26.42 -6.16 -2.37
N SER A 18 -25.81 -6.34 -3.54
CA SER A 18 -24.96 -5.35 -4.21
C SER A 18 -25.73 -4.32 -5.04
N GLY A 19 -27.06 -4.44 -5.18
CA GLY A 19 -27.88 -3.51 -5.96
C GLY A 19 -27.70 -3.63 -7.48
N MET A 20 -27.32 -4.81 -7.97
CA MET A 20 -27.17 -5.10 -9.40
C MET A 20 -28.51 -5.59 -9.98
N VAL A 21 -28.79 -5.23 -11.24
CA VAL A 21 -30.00 -5.66 -11.95
C VAL A 21 -29.69 -6.94 -12.75
N GLN A 22 -30.69 -7.80 -12.94
CA GLN A 22 -30.58 -9.01 -13.76
C GLN A 22 -30.40 -8.68 -15.25
N TYR A 23 -29.65 -9.53 -15.96
CA TYR A 23 -29.52 -9.43 -17.41
C TYR A 23 -30.86 -9.73 -18.11
N ASN A 24 -31.27 -8.87 -19.05
CA ASN A 24 -32.39 -9.10 -19.95
C ASN A 24 -31.86 -9.11 -21.38
N GLU A 25 -31.94 -10.26 -22.04
CA GLU A 25 -31.40 -10.46 -23.39
C GLU A 25 -32.02 -9.53 -24.43
N SER A 26 -33.33 -9.28 -24.34
CA SER A 26 -34.05 -8.46 -25.32
C SER A 26 -33.58 -7.00 -25.35
N ILE A 27 -33.13 -6.48 -24.21
CA ILE A 27 -32.75 -5.07 -24.04
C ILE A 27 -31.23 -4.91 -24.11
N HIS A 28 -30.46 -5.84 -23.52
CA HIS A 28 -29.04 -5.64 -23.26
C HIS A 28 -28.11 -6.26 -24.30
N ARG A 29 -28.62 -6.98 -25.31
CA ARG A 29 -27.77 -7.62 -26.34
C ARG A 29 -26.98 -6.62 -27.19
N SER A 30 -27.44 -5.38 -27.29
CA SER A 30 -26.75 -4.30 -28.02
C SER A 30 -25.66 -3.60 -27.21
N GLN A 31 -25.55 -3.86 -25.90
CA GLN A 31 -24.60 -3.15 -25.06
C GLN A 31 -23.15 -3.63 -25.27
N THR A 32 -22.20 -2.76 -24.97
CA THR A 32 -20.78 -3.13 -24.97
C THR A 32 -20.53 -4.23 -23.94
N HIS A 33 -19.81 -5.28 -24.36
CA HIS A 33 -19.53 -6.46 -23.54
C HIS A 33 -20.78 -7.22 -23.05
N TRP A 34 -21.87 -7.21 -23.82
CA TRP A 34 -23.10 -7.97 -23.51
C TRP A 34 -22.85 -9.45 -23.18
N TYR A 35 -21.88 -10.10 -23.85
CA TYR A 35 -21.55 -11.51 -23.62
C TYR A 35 -21.12 -11.76 -22.17
N VAL A 36 -20.23 -10.92 -21.62
CA VAL A 36 -19.77 -11.04 -20.23
C VAL A 36 -20.92 -10.81 -19.26
N ALA A 37 -21.76 -9.81 -19.53
CA ALA A 37 -22.93 -9.50 -18.72
C ALA A 37 -23.95 -10.66 -18.71
N SER A 38 -24.15 -11.29 -19.87
CA SER A 38 -24.99 -12.48 -20.05
C SER A 38 -24.45 -13.67 -19.26
N CYS A 39 -23.16 -14.00 -19.36
CA CYS A 39 -22.53 -15.05 -18.56
C CYS A 39 -22.65 -14.80 -17.06
N GLN A 40 -22.51 -13.54 -16.64
CA GLN A 40 -22.62 -13.13 -15.23
C GLN A 40 -24.07 -13.02 -14.74
N GLN A 41 -25.06 -13.09 -15.64
CA GLN A 41 -26.48 -12.86 -15.36
C GLN A 41 -26.76 -11.49 -14.71
N THR A 42 -26.04 -10.46 -15.16
CA THR A 42 -26.17 -9.08 -14.66
C THR A 42 -26.42 -8.12 -15.81
N GLN A 43 -27.17 -7.04 -15.57
CA GLN A 43 -27.48 -6.03 -16.59
C GLN A 43 -26.22 -5.45 -17.20
N ARG A 44 -25.15 -5.22 -16.42
CA ARG A 44 -23.86 -4.72 -16.90
C ARG A 44 -22.74 -5.68 -16.54
N PRO A 45 -21.66 -5.73 -17.34
CA PRO A 45 -20.51 -6.54 -16.98
C PRO A 45 -19.88 -6.03 -15.67
N ILE A 46 -19.27 -6.94 -14.93
CA ILE A 46 -18.49 -6.65 -13.73
C ILE A 46 -17.01 -6.63 -14.12
N PHE A 47 -16.36 -5.46 -13.98
CA PHE A 47 -14.94 -5.28 -14.25
C PHE A 47 -14.20 -4.61 -13.10
N PRO A 48 -12.86 -4.73 -13.00
CA PRO A 48 -12.05 -3.87 -12.13
C PRO A 48 -12.24 -2.38 -12.44
N ILE A 49 -11.82 -1.47 -11.56
CA ILE A 49 -11.86 -0.02 -11.85
C ILE A 49 -10.72 0.31 -12.80
N TYR A 50 -11.03 0.82 -14.01
CA TYR A 50 -9.99 1.21 -14.97
C TYR A 50 -10.30 2.50 -15.75
N THR A 51 -11.56 2.91 -15.87
CA THR A 51 -11.88 4.12 -16.64
C THR A 51 -11.75 5.39 -15.78
N PRO A 52 -11.42 6.55 -16.38
CA PRO A 52 -11.37 7.83 -15.64
C PRO A 52 -12.71 8.19 -14.97
N HIS A 53 -13.83 7.87 -15.62
CA HIS A 53 -15.17 8.13 -15.09
C HIS A 53 -15.46 7.31 -13.82
N GLU A 54 -15.09 6.03 -13.84
CA GLU A 54 -15.17 5.17 -12.66
C GLU A 54 -14.25 5.67 -11.53
N GLN A 55 -13.03 6.12 -11.85
CA GLN A 55 -12.12 6.67 -10.85
C GLN A 55 -12.66 7.95 -10.19
N GLU A 56 -13.38 8.78 -10.95
CA GLU A 56 -14.03 9.98 -10.41
C GLU A 56 -15.20 9.62 -9.49
N LEU A 57 -16.06 8.68 -9.91
CA LEU A 57 -17.13 8.18 -9.06
C LEU A 57 -16.58 7.55 -7.77
N PHE A 58 -15.51 6.77 -7.87
CA PHE A 58 -14.82 6.19 -6.72
C PHE A 58 -14.36 7.28 -5.76
N ARG A 59 -13.68 8.31 -6.27
CA ARG A 59 -13.20 9.44 -5.48
C ARG A 59 -14.35 10.14 -4.79
N LYS A 60 -15.46 10.39 -5.47
CA LYS A 60 -16.66 11.03 -4.92
C LYS A 60 -17.23 10.22 -3.75
N LEU A 61 -17.43 8.92 -3.93
CA LEU A 61 -17.99 8.02 -2.92
C LEU A 61 -17.08 7.85 -1.70
N ILE A 62 -15.77 7.77 -1.92
CA ILE A 62 -14.81 7.69 -0.81
C ILE A 62 -14.68 9.02 -0.08
N SER A 63 -14.70 10.16 -0.80
CA SER A 63 -14.56 11.48 -0.17
C SER A 63 -15.79 11.89 0.64
N SER A 64 -16.98 11.38 0.29
CA SER A 64 -18.19 11.56 1.11
C SER A 64 -18.12 10.81 2.44
N HIS A 65 -17.20 9.84 2.58
CA HIS A 65 -16.95 9.14 3.83
C HIS A 65 -15.80 9.82 4.58
N THR A 66 -16.12 10.58 5.63
CA THR A 66 -15.14 11.34 6.44
C THR A 66 -14.69 10.61 7.70
N GLY A 67 -14.92 9.29 7.81
CA GLY A 67 -14.56 8.49 8.97
C GLY A 67 -13.08 8.09 9.02
N SER A 68 -12.53 7.92 10.23
CA SER A 68 -11.21 7.26 10.43
C SER A 68 -11.29 5.73 10.36
N SER A 69 -12.50 5.18 10.23
CA SER A 69 -12.77 3.75 10.13
C SER A 69 -12.64 3.24 8.70
N GLU A 70 -12.68 1.91 8.54
CA GLU A 70 -12.81 1.30 7.22
C GLU A 70 -14.08 1.82 6.51
N PRO A 71 -14.02 2.12 5.20
CA PRO A 71 -15.19 2.56 4.45
C PRO A 71 -16.32 1.52 4.50
N PRO A 72 -17.60 1.92 4.60
CA PRO A 72 -18.74 1.00 4.60
C PRO A 72 -18.96 0.42 3.20
N TRP A 73 -18.20 -0.62 2.86
CA TRP A 73 -18.10 -1.16 1.51
C TRP A 73 -19.43 -1.60 0.93
N GLU A 74 -20.32 -2.20 1.74
CA GLU A 74 -21.65 -2.61 1.29
C GLU A 74 -22.48 -1.42 0.79
N GLN A 75 -22.47 -0.31 1.53
CA GLN A 75 -23.19 0.90 1.16
C GLN A 75 -22.57 1.57 -0.07
N ILE A 76 -21.25 1.59 -0.16
CA ILE A 76 -20.52 2.17 -1.29
C ILE A 76 -20.79 1.36 -2.56
N VAL A 77 -20.72 0.03 -2.52
CA VAL A 77 -21.02 -0.84 -3.67
C VAL A 77 -22.47 -0.66 -4.13
N ARG A 78 -23.42 -0.60 -3.19
CA ARG A 78 -24.83 -0.36 -3.54
C ARG A 78 -25.01 1.00 -4.22
N SER A 79 -24.37 2.05 -3.70
CA SER A 79 -24.43 3.41 -4.29
C SER A 79 -23.74 3.46 -5.66
N TRP A 80 -22.64 2.73 -5.82
CA TRP A 80 -21.95 2.58 -7.10
C TRP A 80 -22.85 1.93 -8.14
N ASN A 81 -23.38 0.75 -7.83
CA ASN A 81 -24.19 -0.03 -8.77
C ASN A 81 -25.51 0.67 -9.08
N ALA A 82 -26.09 1.41 -8.13
CA ALA A 82 -27.22 2.31 -8.39
C ALA A 82 -26.87 3.41 -9.42
N SER A 83 -25.67 3.98 -9.33
CA SER A 83 -25.19 4.96 -10.33
C SER A 83 -24.95 4.28 -11.69
N ALA A 84 -24.39 3.06 -11.69
CA ALA A 84 -24.20 2.28 -12.90
C ALA A 84 -25.52 1.90 -13.57
N ASN A 85 -26.60 1.68 -12.81
CA ASN A 85 -27.92 1.43 -13.41
C ASN A 85 -28.39 2.60 -14.28
N GLN A 86 -27.99 3.83 -13.95
CA GLN A 86 -28.37 5.04 -14.66
C GLN A 86 -27.40 5.38 -15.81
N ASP A 87 -26.10 5.13 -15.61
CA ASP A 87 -25.05 5.53 -16.54
C ASP A 87 -24.41 4.33 -17.26
N SER A 88 -24.47 4.33 -18.59
CA SER A 88 -23.93 3.25 -19.43
C SER A 88 -22.42 3.18 -19.50
N MET A 89 -21.70 4.23 -19.10
CA MET A 89 -20.23 4.24 -19.06
C MET A 89 -19.66 3.54 -17.84
N LEU A 90 -20.48 3.18 -16.86
CA LEU A 90 -20.07 2.53 -15.63
C LEU A 90 -20.33 1.03 -15.69
N SER A 91 -19.34 0.25 -15.29
CA SER A 91 -19.51 -1.19 -15.07
C SER A 91 -19.86 -1.48 -13.62
N TYR A 92 -20.49 -2.63 -13.37
CA TYR A 92 -20.79 -3.07 -12.01
C TYR A 92 -19.52 -3.43 -11.25
N LYS A 93 -19.55 -3.22 -9.92
CA LYS A 93 -18.45 -3.55 -9.03
C LYS A 93 -18.90 -4.44 -7.89
N LEU A 94 -17.99 -5.32 -7.49
CA LEU A 94 -18.07 -6.09 -6.26
C LEU A 94 -17.23 -5.40 -5.17
N ILE A 95 -17.48 -5.78 -3.92
CA ILE A 95 -16.77 -5.25 -2.75
C ILE A 95 -15.25 -5.48 -2.88
N GLU A 96 -14.88 -6.65 -3.38
CA GLU A 96 -13.49 -7.09 -3.58
C GLU A 96 -12.77 -6.16 -4.57
N HIS A 97 -13.45 -5.76 -5.66
CA HIS A 97 -12.87 -4.83 -6.64
C HIS A 97 -12.61 -3.46 -6.03
N LEU A 98 -13.56 -2.94 -5.25
CA LEU A 98 -13.39 -1.64 -4.57
C LEU A 98 -12.28 -1.70 -3.52
N ARG A 99 -12.23 -2.78 -2.71
CA ARG A 99 -11.17 -3.00 -1.71
C ARG A 99 -9.80 -3.13 -2.35
N LEU A 100 -9.68 -3.87 -3.45
CA LEU A 100 -8.42 -4.05 -4.16
C LEU A 100 -7.92 -2.70 -4.72
N TYR A 101 -8.80 -1.95 -5.38
CA TYR A 101 -8.46 -0.62 -5.91
C TYR A 101 -8.09 0.37 -4.80
N TYR A 102 -8.85 0.35 -3.69
CA TYR A 102 -8.59 1.18 -2.51
C TYR A 102 -7.20 0.91 -1.91
N ASN A 103 -6.88 -0.36 -1.66
CA ASN A 103 -5.66 -0.75 -0.97
C ASN A 103 -4.41 -0.68 -1.86
N GLY A 104 -4.57 -0.86 -3.17
CA GLY A 104 -3.48 -0.76 -4.13
C GLY A 104 -3.31 0.67 -4.64
N THR A 105 -3.95 0.96 -5.77
CA THR A 105 -3.74 2.18 -6.56
C THR A 105 -4.12 3.44 -5.78
N TRP A 106 -5.29 3.46 -5.14
CA TRP A 106 -5.80 4.66 -4.50
C TRP A 106 -4.92 5.12 -3.34
N LYS A 107 -4.64 4.25 -2.35
CA LYS A 107 -3.76 4.58 -1.22
C LYS A 107 -2.35 4.97 -1.67
N SER A 108 -1.80 4.31 -2.69
CA SER A 108 -0.50 4.67 -3.24
C SER A 108 -0.49 6.11 -3.78
N VAL A 109 -1.47 6.45 -4.62
CA VAL A 109 -1.62 7.81 -5.18
C VAL A 109 -1.89 8.84 -4.09
N ALA A 110 -2.73 8.51 -3.09
CA ALA A 110 -3.01 9.38 -1.95
C ALA A 110 -1.75 9.66 -1.13
N ASN A 111 -0.96 8.63 -0.81
CA ASN A 111 0.31 8.76 -0.09
C ASN A 111 1.33 9.60 -0.87
N VAL A 112 1.41 9.42 -2.19
CA VAL A 112 2.26 10.28 -3.04
C VAL A 112 1.80 11.72 -2.97
N LYS A 113 0.50 12.00 -3.16
CA LYS A 113 -0.04 13.38 -3.06
C LYS A 113 0.21 14.00 -1.69
N GLN A 114 0.01 13.24 -0.61
CA GLN A 114 0.28 13.68 0.75
C GLN A 114 1.77 14.00 0.95
N THR A 115 2.67 13.10 0.54
CA THR A 115 4.12 13.33 0.62
C THR A 115 4.52 14.56 -0.19
N TYR A 116 3.91 14.76 -1.36
CA TYR A 116 4.11 15.97 -2.17
C TYR A 116 3.65 17.23 -1.43
N ALA A 117 2.49 17.20 -0.77
CA ALA A 117 1.99 18.32 0.00
C ALA A 117 2.90 18.64 1.21
N GLU A 118 3.31 17.61 1.96
CA GLU A 118 4.18 17.76 3.13
C GLU A 118 5.58 18.28 2.76
N THR A 119 6.14 17.80 1.65
CA THR A 119 7.46 18.23 1.17
C THR A 119 7.43 19.50 0.31
N ALA A 120 6.27 20.15 0.15
CA ALA A 120 6.14 21.30 -0.73
C ALA A 120 7.08 22.46 -0.34
N ALA A 121 7.21 22.77 0.96
CA ALA A 121 8.07 23.85 1.44
C ALA A 121 9.56 23.55 1.23
N ALA A 122 10.02 22.35 1.60
CA ALA A 122 11.41 21.92 1.40
C ALA A 122 11.78 21.88 -0.10
N ARG A 123 10.89 21.33 -0.94
CA ARG A 123 11.11 21.30 -2.40
C ARG A 123 11.11 22.69 -3.02
N LYS A 124 10.33 23.64 -2.47
CA LYS A 124 10.38 25.04 -2.91
C LYS A 124 11.77 25.65 -2.68
N GLN A 125 12.38 25.42 -1.51
CA GLN A 125 13.73 25.90 -1.21
C GLN A 125 14.77 25.29 -2.16
N VAL A 126 14.73 23.97 -2.35
CA VAL A 126 15.64 23.29 -3.30
C VAL A 126 15.44 23.81 -4.72
N LYS A 127 14.19 24.01 -5.15
CA LYS A 127 13.88 24.56 -6.46
C LYS A 127 14.41 25.99 -6.63
N GLN A 128 14.32 26.82 -5.59
CA GLN A 128 14.92 28.16 -5.58
C GLN A 128 16.44 28.10 -5.72
N LEU A 129 17.11 27.19 -5.00
CA LEU A 129 18.57 27.02 -5.10
C LEU A 129 19.03 26.49 -6.47
N ILE A 130 18.24 25.60 -7.09
CA ILE A 130 18.55 25.08 -8.43
C ILE A 130 18.45 26.17 -9.50
N HIS A 131 17.49 27.07 -9.35
CA HIS A 131 17.24 28.19 -10.28
C HIS A 131 17.91 29.50 -9.84
N ASP A 132 18.80 29.49 -8.85
CA ASP A 132 19.56 30.67 -8.47
C ASP A 132 20.60 31.00 -9.56
N GLU A 133 20.51 32.18 -10.16
CA GLU A 133 21.45 32.66 -11.20
C GLU A 133 22.89 32.76 -10.68
N ARG A 134 23.08 32.91 -9.37
CA ARG A 134 24.43 32.86 -8.78
C ARG A 134 25.06 31.48 -8.96
N ARG A 135 24.26 30.42 -9.03
CA ARG A 135 24.76 29.06 -9.27
C ARG A 135 25.31 28.90 -10.68
N THR A 136 24.72 29.58 -11.66
CA THR A 136 25.23 29.59 -13.04
C THR A 136 26.57 30.32 -13.15
N GLN A 137 26.88 31.29 -12.27
CA GLN A 137 28.18 31.96 -12.24
C GLN A 137 29.35 31.01 -11.90
N TYR A 138 29.10 29.96 -11.13
CA TYR A 138 30.09 28.95 -10.74
C TYR A 138 29.98 27.65 -11.53
N GLN A 139 29.13 27.61 -12.56
CA GLN A 139 29.11 26.44 -13.44
C GLN A 139 30.42 26.44 -14.22
N PRO A 140 31.21 25.35 -14.18
CA PRO A 140 32.40 25.26 -15.01
C PRO A 140 31.96 25.45 -16.46
N SER A 141 32.67 26.29 -17.21
CA SER A 141 32.42 26.46 -18.63
C SER A 141 32.34 25.07 -19.25
N VAL A 142 31.13 24.67 -19.63
CA VAL A 142 30.94 23.40 -20.30
C VAL A 142 31.76 23.54 -21.56
N LEU A 143 32.77 22.68 -21.71
CA LEU A 143 33.45 22.55 -23.00
C LEU A 143 32.35 22.11 -23.96
N GLU A 144 31.80 23.05 -24.71
CA GLU A 144 30.91 22.78 -25.82
C GLU A 144 31.76 22.02 -26.83
N ALA A 145 31.78 20.69 -26.68
CA ALA A 145 32.26 19.84 -27.73
C ALA A 145 31.37 20.18 -28.93
N PRO A 146 31.95 20.62 -30.07
CA PRO A 146 31.16 20.89 -31.26
C PRO A 146 30.32 19.64 -31.52
N PRO A 147 29.01 19.79 -31.82
CA PRO A 147 28.11 18.65 -31.97
C PRO A 147 28.72 17.69 -32.99
N THR A 148 29.24 16.57 -32.49
CA THR A 148 29.80 15.54 -33.35
C THR A 148 28.62 14.84 -33.98
N LEU A 149 28.46 15.08 -35.28
CA LEU A 149 27.47 14.38 -36.09
C LEU A 149 27.79 12.90 -35.98
N HIS A 150 27.01 12.15 -35.20
CA HIS A 150 27.17 10.72 -35.05
C HIS A 150 26.85 10.06 -36.39
N HIS A 151 27.87 9.94 -37.24
CA HIS A 151 27.81 9.18 -38.46
C HIS A 151 27.76 7.71 -38.06
N VAL A 152 26.56 7.12 -38.13
CA VAL A 152 26.36 5.69 -37.91
C VAL A 152 26.91 4.96 -39.13
N THR A 153 28.22 4.66 -39.11
CA THR A 153 28.92 4.03 -40.24
C THR A 153 28.55 2.56 -40.45
N LYS A 154 27.92 1.94 -39.46
CA LYS A 154 27.43 0.56 -39.53
C LYS A 154 25.99 0.54 -39.05
N GLY A 155 25.07 0.10 -39.90
CA GLY A 155 23.67 -0.10 -39.54
C GLY A 155 23.50 -1.08 -38.37
N LEU A 156 22.27 -1.20 -37.88
CA LEU A 156 21.90 -2.14 -36.83
C LEU A 156 22.51 -3.51 -37.12
N GLN A 157 23.37 -3.98 -36.21
CA GLN A 157 23.99 -5.29 -36.32
C GLN A 157 22.88 -6.33 -36.40
N GLU A 158 22.80 -7.03 -37.53
CA GLU A 158 21.82 -8.09 -37.74
C GLU A 158 21.96 -9.09 -36.59
N PRO A 159 20.86 -9.44 -35.89
CA PRO A 159 20.93 -10.36 -34.77
C PRO A 159 21.52 -11.67 -35.28
N GLN A 160 22.71 -12.01 -34.79
CA GLN A 160 23.36 -13.28 -35.07
C GLN A 160 22.43 -14.39 -34.58
N LEU A 161 21.66 -14.96 -35.51
CA LEU A 161 20.86 -16.14 -35.30
C LEU A 161 21.85 -17.26 -34.97
N SER A 162 22.12 -17.46 -33.68
CA SER A 162 22.99 -18.53 -33.24
C SER A 162 22.25 -19.84 -33.49
N THR A 163 22.55 -20.45 -34.63
CA THR A 163 22.12 -21.79 -35.01
C THR A 163 22.56 -22.74 -33.90
N LEU A 164 21.58 -23.22 -33.12
CA LEU A 164 21.77 -24.24 -32.11
C LEU A 164 22.18 -25.54 -32.81
N LEU A 165 23.49 -25.80 -32.89
CA LEU A 165 24.01 -27.15 -33.13
C LEU A 165 24.26 -27.84 -31.78
N PRO A 166 23.84 -29.11 -31.62
CA PRO A 166 24.11 -29.88 -30.42
C PRO A 166 25.55 -30.41 -30.50
N ASN A 167 26.48 -29.75 -29.82
CA ASN A 167 27.85 -30.25 -29.72
C ASN A 167 28.06 -30.95 -28.36
N SER A 168 27.98 -32.28 -28.42
CA SER A 168 28.62 -33.18 -27.46
C SER A 168 30.13 -33.07 -27.60
N SER A 169 30.82 -32.59 -26.57
CA SER A 169 32.11 -33.15 -26.15
C SER A 169 32.58 -32.48 -24.86
N ALA A 170 32.97 -33.35 -23.94
CA ALA A 170 33.59 -33.00 -22.67
C ALA A 170 34.91 -32.25 -22.89
N GLN A 171 35.07 -31.08 -22.29
CA GLN A 171 36.40 -30.52 -22.00
C GLN A 171 36.43 -29.85 -20.62
N THR A 172 37.15 -30.53 -19.74
CA THR A 172 38.29 -30.04 -18.95
C THR A 172 38.16 -28.68 -18.27
N VAL A 173 38.03 -28.76 -16.94
CA VAL A 173 38.11 -27.66 -15.98
C VAL A 173 39.55 -27.12 -15.94
N SER A 174 39.74 -25.86 -16.35
CA SER A 174 40.98 -25.12 -16.09
C SER A 174 40.89 -24.42 -14.73
N THR A 175 41.71 -24.91 -13.80
CA THR A 175 41.98 -24.35 -12.48
C THR A 175 42.67 -22.99 -12.61
N ILE A 176 42.00 -21.91 -12.22
CA ILE A 176 42.64 -20.60 -12.03
C ILE A 176 43.19 -20.56 -10.61
N ALA A 177 44.52 -20.58 -10.49
CA ALA A 177 45.24 -20.34 -9.26
C ALA A 177 45.12 -18.86 -8.85
N LEU A 178 44.61 -18.60 -7.66
CA LEU A 178 44.56 -17.28 -7.03
C LEU A 178 45.60 -17.23 -5.90
N SER A 179 46.55 -16.31 -6.05
CA SER A 179 47.61 -15.98 -5.10
C SER A 179 47.05 -15.44 -3.77
N PRO A 180 47.70 -15.70 -2.62
CA PRO A 180 47.31 -15.12 -1.34
C PRO A 180 48.12 -13.84 -1.04
N SER A 181 47.46 -12.78 -0.60
CA SER A 181 48.11 -11.70 0.14
C SER A 181 47.12 -10.89 0.97
N SER A 182 47.67 -10.41 2.09
CA SER A 182 47.16 -9.36 2.98
C SER A 182 46.36 -9.82 4.20
N SER A 183 47.15 -10.13 5.23
CA SER A 183 46.88 -10.04 6.66
C SER A 183 46.31 -8.67 7.08
N ILE A 184 45.24 -8.70 7.88
CA ILE A 184 44.73 -7.55 8.67
C ILE A 184 44.43 -8.06 10.09
N PRO A 185 44.82 -7.32 11.15
CA PRO A 185 44.92 -7.84 12.52
C PRO A 185 43.59 -7.97 13.26
N ALA A 186 43.58 -8.88 14.22
CA ALA A 186 42.49 -9.19 15.13
C ALA A 186 42.21 -8.04 16.11
N ILE A 187 40.94 -7.59 16.14
CA ILE A 187 40.42 -6.76 17.22
C ILE A 187 39.47 -7.64 18.05
N LEU A 188 39.86 -7.92 19.30
CA LEU A 188 39.02 -8.54 20.31
C LEU A 188 37.82 -7.64 20.66
N PRO A 189 36.63 -8.20 20.89
CA PRO A 189 35.63 -7.58 21.73
C PRO A 189 35.55 -8.30 23.08
N THR A 190 35.75 -7.49 24.11
CA THR A 190 35.58 -7.72 25.54
C THR A 190 34.21 -8.33 25.87
N SER A 191 34.23 -9.41 26.66
CA SER A 191 33.03 -10.03 27.21
C SER A 191 32.43 -9.17 28.32
N ALA A 192 31.19 -8.72 28.16
CA ALA A 192 30.34 -8.26 29.26
C ALA A 192 29.26 -9.30 29.52
N ARG A 193 29.52 -10.09 30.57
CA ARG A 193 28.65 -11.10 31.17
C ARG A 193 27.63 -10.38 32.04
N LEU A 194 26.33 -10.53 31.77
CA LEU A 194 25.29 -10.21 32.76
C LEU A 194 24.39 -11.41 32.97
N SER A 195 24.31 -11.76 34.25
CA SER A 195 23.75 -12.96 34.82
C SER A 195 22.23 -12.87 34.97
N LEU A 196 21.67 -14.08 35.02
CA LEU A 196 20.28 -14.46 35.26
C LEU A 196 19.63 -13.81 36.50
N THR A 197 18.31 -13.57 36.41
CA THR A 197 17.38 -13.84 37.51
C THR A 197 16.13 -14.53 36.96
N PRO A 198 15.71 -15.68 37.52
CA PRO A 198 14.43 -16.30 37.24
C PRO A 198 13.45 -16.06 38.41
N ALA A 199 12.24 -15.58 38.12
CA ALA A 199 11.14 -15.61 39.08
C ALA A 199 10.14 -16.70 38.64
N SER A 200 9.97 -17.67 39.52
CA SER A 200 9.10 -18.84 39.40
C SER A 200 7.69 -18.59 39.95
N ARG A 201 6.74 -19.39 39.41
CA ARG A 201 5.52 -19.97 40.04
C ARG A 201 4.42 -19.01 40.52
N ALA A 202 3.19 -19.20 40.02
CA ALA A 202 2.24 -20.19 40.55
C ALA A 202 0.88 -20.15 39.81
N SER A 203 0.44 -21.32 39.32
CA SER A 203 -0.97 -21.76 39.27
C SER A 203 -1.23 -22.60 40.55
N PRO A 204 -2.43 -23.13 40.92
CA PRO A 204 -3.67 -23.34 40.15
C PRO A 204 -5.00 -23.14 40.94
N GLY A 205 -6.16 -23.42 40.32
CA GLY A 205 -7.37 -23.82 41.07
C GLY A 205 -8.72 -23.58 40.37
N PRO A 206 -9.47 -24.63 39.99
CA PRO A 206 -10.81 -24.55 39.38
C PRO A 206 -11.93 -24.81 40.39
N SER A 207 -13.14 -24.33 40.14
CA SER A 207 -14.37 -24.88 40.73
C SER A 207 -15.58 -24.66 39.81
N ARG A 208 -16.22 -25.78 39.46
CA ARG A 208 -17.56 -25.89 38.84
C ARG A 208 -18.61 -25.41 39.86
N THR A 209 -19.83 -25.07 39.42
CA THR A 209 -21.09 -25.81 39.72
C THR A 209 -22.34 -25.04 39.21
N SER A 210 -23.18 -25.76 38.45
CA SER A 210 -24.65 -25.71 38.30
C SER A 210 -25.44 -24.44 37.87
N LEU A 211 -26.12 -24.57 36.72
CA LEU A 211 -27.52 -24.14 36.45
C LEU A 211 -28.51 -24.87 37.39
N PRO A 212 -29.82 -24.52 37.53
CA PRO A 212 -30.67 -23.75 36.60
C PRO A 212 -31.61 -22.72 37.28
N THR A 213 -32.36 -21.95 36.48
CA THR A 213 -33.83 -21.74 36.60
C THR A 213 -34.30 -20.37 36.06
N SER A 214 -35.47 -20.45 35.44
CA SER A 214 -36.31 -19.53 34.67
C SER A 214 -36.59 -18.09 35.15
N ARG A 215 -36.84 -17.27 34.10
CA ARG A 215 -37.87 -16.22 33.89
C ARG A 215 -37.59 -14.76 34.34
N PRO A 216 -38.15 -13.77 33.58
CA PRO A 216 -37.73 -12.37 33.56
C PRO A 216 -38.52 -11.48 34.53
N PRO A 217 -38.08 -10.22 34.71
CA PRO A 217 -38.91 -9.14 34.20
C PRO A 217 -38.13 -7.97 33.55
N GLU A 218 -38.94 -7.17 32.89
CA GLU A 218 -38.74 -5.88 32.25
C GLU A 218 -37.92 -4.82 33.01
N LEU A 219 -37.38 -3.92 32.19
CA LEU A 219 -37.18 -2.48 32.38
C LEU A 219 -36.06 -1.98 33.31
N SER A 220 -35.16 -1.27 32.62
CA SER A 220 -34.62 0.06 32.95
C SER A 220 -33.20 0.17 33.53
N ALA A 221 -32.47 1.05 32.84
CA ALA A 221 -31.38 1.91 33.28
C ALA A 221 -29.96 1.33 33.47
N SER A 222 -29.03 2.12 32.91
CA SER A 222 -27.63 2.33 33.28
C SER A 222 -26.55 1.40 32.71
N SER A 223 -25.92 1.88 31.62
CA SER A 223 -24.48 1.68 31.43
C SER A 223 -23.86 2.97 30.89
N SER A 224 -23.45 3.80 31.83
CA SER A 224 -22.66 5.02 31.66
C SER A 224 -21.26 4.72 32.16
N THR A 225 -20.33 4.28 31.29
CA THR A 225 -18.88 4.29 31.60
C THR A 225 -17.96 4.31 30.38
N MET A 226 -18.39 4.83 29.23
CA MET A 226 -17.50 5.10 28.08
C MET A 226 -17.86 6.42 27.38
N HIS A 227 -18.17 7.47 28.16
CA HIS A 227 -18.61 8.77 27.62
C HIS A 227 -17.91 9.99 28.25
N THR A 228 -16.70 9.83 28.77
CA THR A 228 -15.96 10.94 29.43
C THR A 228 -14.58 11.24 28.82
N MET A 229 -14.27 10.75 27.62
CA MET A 229 -13.02 11.13 26.92
C MET A 229 -13.20 11.77 25.54
N TYR A 230 -14.43 11.89 25.03
CA TYR A 230 -14.71 12.44 23.69
C TYR A 230 -15.73 13.59 23.67
N GLN A 231 -15.91 14.30 24.80
CA GLN A 231 -16.85 15.44 24.91
C GLN A 231 -16.22 16.83 25.09
N LEU A 232 -14.92 16.99 24.78
CA LEU A 232 -14.23 18.31 24.87
C LEU A 232 -13.98 19.00 23.51
N ALA A 233 -14.55 18.49 22.40
CA ALA A 233 -14.39 19.10 21.07
C ALA A 233 -15.68 19.68 20.46
N ALA A 234 -16.83 19.63 21.17
CA ALA A 234 -18.14 19.99 20.61
C ALA A 234 -18.94 21.02 21.44
N GLN A 235 -18.27 21.92 22.17
CA GLN A 235 -18.94 22.96 22.96
C GLN A 235 -18.28 24.34 22.81
N LYS A 236 -18.14 24.81 21.57
CA LYS A 236 -17.78 26.21 21.25
C LYS A 236 -18.49 26.76 20.00
N ILE A 237 -19.75 26.40 19.79
CA ILE A 237 -20.63 27.12 18.86
C ILE A 237 -21.99 27.22 19.53
N GLN A 238 -22.28 28.42 20.04
CA GLN A 238 -23.55 29.00 20.51
C GLN A 238 -23.33 29.70 21.86
N ILE A 239 -22.85 30.95 21.79
CA ILE A 239 -23.29 32.14 22.54
C ILE A 239 -22.51 33.29 21.91
N ALA A 240 -23.13 33.92 20.92
CA ALA A 240 -22.82 35.29 20.43
C ALA A 240 -23.90 35.68 19.40
N ALA A 241 -25.17 35.60 19.81
CA ALA A 241 -26.28 36.18 19.07
C ALA A 241 -26.74 37.44 19.82
N ALA A 242 -26.07 38.56 19.56
CA ALA A 242 -26.57 39.90 19.82
C ALA A 242 -25.59 40.93 19.22
N ILE A 243 -25.78 41.32 17.96
CA ILE A 243 -25.31 42.63 17.45
C ILE A 243 -26.43 43.23 16.57
N PRO A 244 -26.66 44.56 16.64
CA PRO A 244 -27.82 45.23 16.08
C PRO A 244 -27.78 45.34 14.55
N THR A 245 -28.98 45.44 13.98
CA THR A 245 -29.26 45.90 12.63
C THR A 245 -28.71 47.31 12.39
N ALA A 246 -27.60 47.41 11.65
CA ALA A 246 -27.14 48.66 11.05
C ALA A 246 -27.19 48.55 9.52
N GLN A 247 -28.04 49.39 8.93
CA GLN A 247 -28.11 49.67 7.51
C GLN A 247 -26.76 50.19 6.98
N ARG A 248 -26.29 49.69 5.83
CA ARG A 248 -25.99 50.54 4.64
C ARG A 248 -25.23 49.81 3.52
N ASN A 249 -25.62 50.21 2.32
CA ASN A 249 -24.87 50.27 1.07
C ASN A 249 -24.50 48.98 0.33
N LYS A 250 -25.40 48.65 -0.61
CA LYS A 250 -25.09 48.04 -1.91
C LYS A 250 -24.02 48.88 -2.62
N LYS A 251 -22.82 48.32 -2.82
CA LYS A 251 -21.94 48.58 -3.98
C LYS A 251 -20.75 47.60 -3.98
N ASN A 252 -20.75 46.72 -4.98
CA ASN A 252 -19.65 45.89 -5.51
C ASN A 252 -18.87 44.91 -4.60
N PRO A 253 -18.86 43.60 -4.93
CA PRO A 253 -17.80 42.70 -4.54
C PRO A 253 -17.00 42.22 -5.76
N LYS A 254 -15.93 42.94 -6.10
CA LYS A 254 -14.70 42.30 -6.61
C LYS A 254 -13.68 42.35 -5.47
N ARG A 255 -13.84 41.47 -4.46
CA ARG A 255 -12.86 41.31 -3.38
C ARG A 255 -12.19 39.94 -3.45
N CYS A 256 -10.92 40.04 -3.79
CA CYS A 256 -9.83 39.06 -3.85
C CYS A 256 -9.89 37.93 -2.79
N MET A 257 -9.92 36.68 -3.25
CA MET A 257 -9.81 35.45 -2.44
C MET A 257 -8.44 35.24 -1.73
N LYS A 258 -7.45 36.12 -1.90
CA LYS A 258 -6.10 35.91 -1.34
C LYS A 258 -5.96 36.14 0.16
N CYS A 259 -6.90 36.83 0.83
CA CYS A 259 -6.73 37.18 2.25
C CYS A 259 -7.20 36.11 3.25
N MET A 260 -8.00 35.11 2.86
CA MET A 260 -8.38 34.01 3.78
C MET A 260 -7.34 32.88 3.87
N GLN A 261 -6.39 32.77 2.92
CA GLN A 261 -5.41 31.68 2.91
C GLN A 261 -4.23 31.90 3.88
N MET A 262 -3.97 33.15 4.33
CA MET A 262 -2.78 33.45 5.15
C MET A 262 -2.96 33.13 6.64
N ASN A 263 -4.18 33.17 7.19
CA ASN A 263 -4.37 32.96 8.63
C ASN A 263 -4.45 31.48 9.08
N CYS A 264 -4.62 30.53 8.16
CA CYS A 264 -4.65 29.10 8.51
C CYS A 264 -3.23 28.46 8.56
N ASN A 265 -2.22 29.13 7.99
CA ASN A 265 -0.84 28.62 7.95
C ASN A 265 0.00 29.03 9.16
N ALA A 266 -0.33 30.13 9.86
CA ALA A 266 0.44 30.59 11.01
C ALA A 266 0.25 29.70 12.25
N GLN A 267 -0.94 29.11 12.45
CA GLN A 267 -1.19 28.20 13.60
C GLN A 267 -0.62 26.78 13.42
N LYS A 268 -0.28 26.35 12.19
CA LYS A 268 0.30 25.02 11.95
C LYS A 268 1.82 24.93 12.20
N ILE A 269 2.51 26.07 12.31
CA ILE A 269 3.97 26.09 12.47
C ILE A 269 4.40 25.85 13.93
N GLN A 270 3.56 26.13 14.93
CA GLN A 270 3.95 25.98 16.34
C GLN A 270 3.73 24.59 16.95
N ILE A 271 2.99 23.69 16.28
CA ILE A 271 2.75 22.32 16.80
C ILE A 271 3.75 21.29 16.22
N ALA A 272 4.47 21.62 15.15
CA ALA A 272 5.38 20.69 14.47
C ALA A 272 6.79 20.60 15.08
N ALA A 273 7.12 21.41 16.09
CA ALA A 273 8.47 21.50 16.65
C ALA A 273 8.75 20.54 17.83
N ALA A 274 7.78 19.72 18.26
CA ALA A 274 7.91 18.88 19.46
C ALA A 274 7.49 17.41 19.29
N ILE A 275 7.56 16.86 18.07
CA ILE A 275 7.38 15.41 17.87
C ILE A 275 8.78 14.77 17.78
N PRO A 276 9.24 14.02 18.81
CA PRO A 276 10.46 13.22 18.69
C PRO A 276 10.31 12.29 17.50
N THR A 277 11.32 12.28 16.64
CA THR A 277 11.43 11.46 15.43
C THR A 277 11.07 10.01 15.77
N ALA A 278 9.84 9.65 15.38
CA ALA A 278 9.26 8.35 15.62
C ALA A 278 10.22 7.25 15.16
N GLN A 279 10.47 6.32 16.07
CA GLN A 279 11.27 5.12 15.87
C GLN A 279 10.77 4.39 14.62
N ARG A 280 11.44 4.62 13.49
CA ARG A 280 11.25 3.81 12.28
C ARG A 280 11.53 2.38 12.70
N ASN A 281 10.50 1.53 12.66
CA ASN A 281 10.58 0.09 12.93
C ASN A 281 11.84 -0.46 12.26
N LYS A 282 12.90 -0.67 13.05
CA LYS A 282 14.18 -1.22 12.57
C LYS A 282 13.84 -2.63 12.12
N LYS A 283 13.65 -2.81 10.81
CA LYS A 283 13.42 -4.15 10.25
C LYS A 283 14.62 -5.00 10.64
N ASN A 284 14.35 -6.10 11.35
CA ASN A 284 15.39 -7.01 11.78
C ASN A 284 16.26 -7.40 10.56
N PRO A 285 17.59 -7.32 10.67
CA PRO A 285 18.48 -7.66 9.57
C PRO A 285 18.21 -9.10 9.10
N LYS A 286 18.01 -9.25 7.78
CA LYS A 286 17.72 -10.57 7.19
C LYS A 286 18.97 -11.46 7.29
N ARG A 287 18.80 -12.70 7.75
CA ARG A 287 19.83 -13.75 7.75
C ARG A 287 19.73 -14.60 6.47
N CYS A 288 20.81 -15.27 6.07
CA CYS A 288 20.75 -16.22 4.95
C CYS A 288 19.80 -17.39 5.28
N MET A 289 18.90 -17.73 4.35
CA MET A 289 17.92 -18.79 4.55
C MET A 289 18.50 -20.21 4.53
N LYS A 290 19.76 -20.39 4.08
CA LYS A 290 20.47 -21.68 4.09
C LYS A 290 21.34 -21.83 5.33
N CYS A 291 22.31 -20.93 5.54
CA CYS A 291 23.29 -21.07 6.64
C CYS A 291 23.03 -20.21 7.88
N MET A 292 21.98 -19.38 7.89
CA MET A 292 21.61 -18.47 8.99
C MET A 292 22.61 -17.36 9.35
N GLN A 293 23.71 -17.20 8.59
CA GLN A 293 24.69 -16.14 8.82
C GLN A 293 24.19 -14.78 8.33
N MET A 294 24.60 -13.72 9.03
CA MET A 294 24.17 -12.32 8.77
C MET A 294 24.90 -11.71 7.56
N ASN A 295 26.14 -12.14 7.32
CA ASN A 295 27.04 -11.61 6.30
C ASN A 295 27.25 -12.56 5.12
N CYS A 296 26.33 -13.51 4.90
CA CYS A 296 26.44 -14.45 3.80
C CYS A 296 25.78 -13.88 2.52
N ASN A 297 26.48 -14.00 1.38
CA ASN A 297 25.97 -13.65 0.03
C ASN A 297 24.65 -14.35 -0.30
N GLY A 298 24.40 -15.51 0.31
CA GLY A 298 23.14 -16.24 0.29
C GLY A 298 21.91 -15.47 0.79
N ARG A 299 22.08 -14.28 1.39
CA ARG A 299 20.99 -13.38 1.82
C ARG A 299 20.24 -12.77 0.63
N GLN A 300 20.92 -12.50 -0.48
CA GLN A 300 20.31 -11.96 -1.68
C GLN A 300 19.72 -13.08 -2.55
N ASN A 301 20.47 -14.18 -2.71
CA ASN A 301 20.05 -15.33 -3.48
C ASN A 301 20.61 -16.61 -2.86
N ARG A 302 19.74 -17.55 -2.48
CA ARG A 302 20.11 -18.80 -1.83
C ARG A 302 21.12 -19.65 -2.62
N LYS A 303 21.13 -19.53 -3.95
CA LYS A 303 22.09 -20.23 -4.83
C LYS A 303 23.54 -19.78 -4.64
N LEU A 304 23.76 -18.58 -4.08
CA LEU A 304 25.09 -18.03 -3.80
C LEU A 304 25.64 -18.48 -2.44
N CYS A 305 24.89 -19.27 -1.67
CA CYS A 305 25.35 -19.77 -0.37
C CYS A 305 26.13 -21.08 -0.52
N ILE A 306 27.44 -21.00 -0.31
CA ILE A 306 28.39 -22.13 -0.41
C ILE A 306 28.45 -22.92 0.91
N SER A 307 28.04 -22.32 2.03
CA SER A 307 28.06 -22.95 3.35
C SER A 307 27.03 -24.09 3.49
N VAL A 308 27.30 -25.03 4.40
CA VAL A 308 26.34 -26.06 4.83
C VAL A 308 25.04 -25.44 5.37
N CYS A 309 23.92 -26.14 5.18
CA CYS A 309 22.65 -25.72 5.75
C CYS A 309 22.69 -25.72 7.28
N GLY A 310 22.20 -24.65 7.91
CA GLY A 310 22.17 -24.51 9.36
C GLY A 310 21.20 -25.47 10.05
N ASP A 311 20.18 -25.96 9.35
CA ASP A 311 19.20 -26.90 9.88
C ASP A 311 19.65 -28.37 9.68
N CYS A 312 19.79 -28.83 8.42
CA CYS A 312 20.07 -30.24 8.11
C CYS A 312 21.55 -30.58 7.90
N ARG A 313 22.46 -29.60 7.96
CA ARG A 313 23.91 -29.75 7.74
C ARG A 313 24.35 -30.32 6.38
N ARG A 314 23.46 -30.43 5.39
CA ARG A 314 23.82 -30.86 4.03
C ARG A 314 24.23 -29.69 3.13
N PHE A 315 25.12 -29.96 2.16
CA PHE A 315 25.62 -28.97 1.19
C PHE A 315 24.65 -28.71 0.03
N ASP A 316 23.91 -29.74 -0.38
CA ASP A 316 22.92 -29.75 -1.47
C ASP A 316 21.58 -29.11 -1.07
N CYS A 317 21.34 -28.89 0.22
CA CYS A 317 20.11 -28.28 0.71
C CYS A 317 19.93 -26.85 0.18
N GLN A 318 18.74 -26.53 -0.34
CA GLN A 318 18.41 -25.19 -0.83
C GLN A 318 18.13 -24.17 0.30
N GLY A 319 18.06 -24.61 1.56
CA GLY A 319 17.69 -23.81 2.72
C GLY A 319 16.18 -23.73 2.98
N ARG A 320 15.76 -22.88 3.93
CA ARG A 320 14.36 -22.72 4.34
C ARG A 320 13.50 -22.09 3.24
N ASN A 321 12.22 -22.47 3.19
CA ASN A 321 11.23 -21.87 2.31
C ASN A 321 10.87 -20.44 2.80
N SER A 322 10.95 -19.44 1.92
CA SER A 322 10.63 -18.05 2.26
C SER A 322 9.17 -17.82 2.66
N LYS A 323 8.25 -18.68 2.20
CA LYS A 323 6.83 -18.67 2.63
C LYS A 323 6.65 -19.22 4.05
N TYR A 324 7.57 -20.05 4.53
CA TYR A 324 7.49 -20.74 5.83
C TYR A 324 8.84 -20.68 6.57
N PRO A 325 9.27 -19.50 7.06
CA PRO A 325 10.61 -19.31 7.64
C PRO A 325 10.86 -20.12 8.92
N ASN A 326 9.80 -20.60 9.56
CA ASN A 326 9.86 -21.43 10.76
C ASN A 326 9.93 -22.94 10.46
N ARG A 327 9.68 -23.37 9.21
CA ARG A 327 9.73 -24.80 8.84
C ARG A 327 11.17 -25.18 8.52
N ARG A 328 11.68 -26.23 9.17
CA ARG A 328 12.99 -26.82 8.87
C ARG A 328 13.01 -27.42 7.47
N CYS A 329 14.19 -27.48 6.85
CA CYS A 329 14.38 -27.95 5.47
C CYS A 329 14.31 -29.48 5.29
N GLU A 330 14.01 -30.27 6.32
CA GLU A 330 13.99 -31.75 6.27
C GLU A 330 12.79 -32.33 5.50
N ASN A 331 11.85 -31.50 5.03
CA ASN A 331 10.57 -31.93 4.46
C ASN A 331 10.27 -31.31 3.07
N LEU A 332 11.30 -31.01 2.27
CA LEU A 332 11.18 -30.42 0.92
C LEU A 332 12.17 -31.08 -0.03
#